data_AF-A0A396I4E1-F1
#
_entry.id   AF-A0A396I4E1-F1
#
_cell.length_a   1.000
_cell.length_b   1.000
_cell.length_c   1.000
_cell.angle_alpha   90.00
_cell.angle_beta   90.00
_cell.angle_gamma   90.00
#
_symmetry.space_group_name_H-M   'P 1'
#
loop_
_entity.id
_entity.type
_entity.pdbx_description
1 polymer ?
#
loop_
_entity_poly.entity_id
_entity_poly.type
_entity_poly.pdbx_seq_one_letter_code
_entity_poly.pdbx_strand_id
1 'polypeptide(L)'
;MTIRKKVFSVIEEIFERHGATVLDTPVFELRETLMGKYGEDSKLIYDLADQGGELCSLRYRRDNPSKGRYREFYQCDFDIAGSYEKMAPDFEVVRILTELLDELNIGDFEVEEKGLSAETADRIGTFVKEKGHPLTVLSKLKQDSSPFLENAGSVDALNDLEILFKALDNSNRLDKVVFDLSLARGLDYYTGVIFEAVFKGGAQSLHPLRVTMHYLLLYGLYTGWFNCCWWSI
;
A
#
# COMPACT_ATOMS: atom_id res chain seq x y z
N MET A 1 -20.96 -16.89 -8.04
CA MET A 1 -21.01 -15.62 -8.80
C MET A 1 -21.66 -14.48 -8.02
N THR A 2 -22.76 -14.71 -7.29
CA THR A 2 -23.48 -13.66 -6.53
C THR A 2 -22.63 -12.94 -5.50
N ILE A 3 -21.82 -13.66 -4.71
CA ILE A 3 -20.93 -13.05 -3.70
C ILE A 3 -19.91 -12.11 -4.35
N ARG A 4 -19.21 -12.58 -5.40
CA ARG A 4 -18.25 -11.76 -6.15
C ARG A 4 -18.87 -10.47 -6.69
N LYS A 5 -20.06 -10.57 -7.30
CA LYS A 5 -20.78 -9.38 -7.81
C LYS A 5 -21.14 -8.41 -6.69
N LYS A 6 -21.58 -8.92 -5.53
CA LYS A 6 -21.89 -8.07 -4.37
C LYS A 6 -20.64 -7.34 -3.86
N VAL A 7 -19.52 -8.05 -3.73
CA VAL A 7 -18.25 -7.46 -3.30
C VAL A 7 -17.81 -6.37 -4.28
N PHE A 8 -17.78 -6.65 -5.59
CA PHE A 8 -17.40 -5.64 -6.58
C PHE A 8 -18.35 -4.44 -6.63
N SER A 9 -19.66 -4.64 -6.47
CA SER A 9 -20.62 -3.50 -6.39
C SER A 9 -20.27 -2.55 -5.26
N VAL A 10 -19.96 -3.07 -4.07
CA VAL A 10 -19.55 -2.24 -2.93
C VAL A 10 -18.25 -1.48 -3.23
N ILE A 11 -17.29 -2.14 -3.87
CA ILE A 11 -16.00 -1.52 -4.22
C ILE A 11 -16.21 -0.41 -5.26
N GLU A 12 -16.93 -0.70 -6.34
CA GLU A 12 -17.24 0.25 -7.42
C GLU A 12 -18.00 1.47 -6.88
N GLU A 13 -19.04 1.27 -6.07
CA GLU A 13 -19.84 2.35 -5.47
C GLU A 13 -19.00 3.28 -4.58
N ILE A 14 -18.03 2.74 -3.84
CA ILE A 14 -17.11 3.54 -3.03
C ILE A 14 -16.12 4.28 -3.93
N PHE A 15 -15.52 3.62 -4.92
CA PHE A 15 -14.59 4.28 -5.84
C PHE A 15 -15.24 5.44 -6.58
N GLU A 16 -16.47 5.27 -7.07
CA GLU A 16 -17.25 6.32 -7.73
C GLU A 16 -17.58 7.48 -6.80
N ARG A 17 -17.90 7.21 -5.53
CA ARG A 17 -18.16 8.26 -4.52
C ARG A 17 -16.95 9.17 -4.30
N HIS A 18 -15.76 8.61 -4.46
CA HIS A 18 -14.48 9.32 -4.35
C HIS A 18 -13.98 9.87 -5.70
N GLY A 19 -14.82 9.84 -6.74
CA GLY A 19 -14.54 10.47 -8.03
C GLY A 19 -13.56 9.70 -8.92
N ALA A 20 -13.32 8.42 -8.65
CA ALA A 20 -12.48 7.61 -9.52
C ALA A 20 -13.08 7.41 -10.91
N THR A 21 -12.18 7.30 -11.89
CA THR A 21 -12.52 6.87 -13.25
C THR A 21 -11.92 5.49 -13.47
N VAL A 22 -12.71 4.60 -14.06
CA VAL A 22 -12.27 3.24 -14.37
C VAL A 22 -11.29 3.26 -15.55
N LEU A 23 -10.18 2.56 -15.38
CA LEU A 23 -9.27 2.22 -16.46
C LEU A 23 -9.25 0.70 -16.62
N ASP A 24 -9.32 0.25 -17.86
CA ASP A 24 -9.10 -1.14 -18.22
C ASP A 24 -7.90 -1.23 -19.15
N THR A 25 -7.11 -2.27 -18.98
CA THR A 25 -5.84 -2.43 -19.70
C THR A 25 -5.63 -3.87 -20.10
N PRO A 26 -4.85 -4.13 -21.17
CA PRO A 26 -4.62 -5.50 -21.62
C PRO A 26 -4.03 -6.40 -20.53
N VAL A 27 -4.42 -7.68 -20.55
CA VAL A 27 -3.96 -8.69 -19.57
C VAL A 27 -2.45 -8.98 -19.66
N PHE A 28 -1.84 -8.69 -20.79
CA PHE A 28 -0.41 -8.80 -21.03
C PHE A 28 0.19 -7.45 -21.42
N GLU A 29 1.46 -7.27 -21.07
CA GLU A 29 2.27 -6.10 -21.43
C GLU A 29 3.52 -6.57 -22.17
N LEU A 30 4.20 -5.64 -22.84
CA LEU A 30 5.52 -5.92 -23.40
C LEU A 30 6.46 -6.39 -22.28
N ARG A 31 7.24 -7.43 -22.56
CA ARG A 31 8.15 -8.03 -21.58
C ARG A 31 9.13 -7.00 -21.02
N GLU A 32 9.65 -6.13 -21.87
CA GLU A 32 10.54 -5.04 -21.46
C GLU A 32 9.89 -4.04 -20.49
N THR A 33 8.57 -3.83 -20.58
CA THR A 33 7.82 -2.96 -19.68
C THR A 33 7.76 -3.51 -18.26
N LEU A 34 7.84 -4.83 -18.09
CA LEU A 34 7.74 -5.49 -16.78
C LEU A 34 9.11 -5.84 -16.18
N MET A 35 10.13 -5.99 -17.04
CA MET A 35 11.49 -6.30 -16.61
C MET A 35 12.10 -5.18 -15.76
N GLY A 36 12.82 -5.56 -14.69
CA GLY A 36 13.53 -4.62 -13.81
C GLY A 36 12.66 -3.89 -12.79
N LYS A 37 11.32 -3.98 -12.87
CA LYS A 37 10.40 -3.31 -11.94
C LYS A 37 10.23 -4.04 -10.60
N TYR A 38 10.43 -5.36 -10.59
CA TYR A 38 10.07 -6.22 -9.45
C TYR A 38 11.27 -6.86 -8.74
N GLY A 39 12.50 -6.42 -9.01
CA GLY A 39 13.71 -6.97 -8.37
C GLY A 39 13.80 -8.50 -8.52
N GLU A 40 14.09 -9.20 -7.42
CA GLU A 40 14.19 -10.67 -7.39
C GLU A 40 12.87 -11.39 -7.77
N ASP A 41 11.72 -10.74 -7.58
CA ASP A 41 10.39 -11.28 -7.87
C ASP A 41 10.07 -11.30 -9.38
N SER A 42 10.90 -10.69 -10.22
CA SER A 42 10.74 -10.72 -11.69
C SER A 42 10.73 -12.15 -12.25
N LYS A 43 11.23 -13.13 -11.48
CA LYS A 43 11.23 -14.57 -11.83
C LYS A 43 9.85 -15.23 -11.83
N LEU A 44 8.83 -14.54 -11.28
CA LEU A 44 7.47 -15.05 -11.15
C LEU A 44 6.51 -14.53 -12.25
N ILE A 45 7.05 -13.79 -13.23
CA ILE A 45 6.33 -13.29 -14.41
C ILE A 45 6.06 -14.44 -15.40
N TYR A 46 4.86 -14.51 -15.96
CA TYR A 46 4.50 -15.49 -16.98
C TYR A 46 4.71 -14.94 -18.38
N ASP A 47 5.71 -15.43 -19.10
CA ASP A 47 5.99 -15.07 -20.49
C ASP A 47 5.06 -15.81 -21.46
N LEU A 48 4.56 -15.10 -22.48
CA LEU A 48 3.85 -15.72 -23.60
C LEU A 48 4.85 -16.43 -24.52
N ALA A 49 4.39 -17.48 -25.21
CA ALA A 49 5.21 -18.18 -26.20
C ALA A 49 5.59 -17.23 -27.33
N ASP A 50 6.86 -17.28 -27.76
CA ASP A 50 7.32 -16.54 -28.92
C ASP A 50 6.66 -17.08 -30.20
N GLN A 51 5.97 -16.19 -30.91
CA GLN A 51 5.27 -16.47 -32.16
C GLN A 51 5.90 -15.72 -33.36
N GLY A 52 7.11 -15.18 -33.20
CA GLY A 52 7.81 -14.38 -34.21
C GLY A 52 7.41 -12.89 -34.21
N GLY A 53 6.90 -12.40 -33.09
CA GLY A 53 6.42 -11.03 -32.90
C GLY A 53 6.95 -10.38 -31.62
N GLU A 54 6.18 -9.46 -31.05
CA GLU A 54 6.53 -8.80 -29.79
C GLU A 54 6.51 -9.80 -28.63
N LEU A 55 7.55 -9.73 -27.78
CA LEU A 55 7.62 -10.56 -26.58
C LEU A 55 6.75 -9.93 -25.49
N CYS A 56 5.73 -10.66 -25.06
CA CYS A 56 4.77 -10.21 -24.07
C CYS A 56 4.79 -11.11 -22.83
N SER A 57 4.42 -10.54 -21.69
CA SER A 57 4.24 -11.28 -20.44
C SER A 57 2.96 -10.85 -19.73
N LEU A 58 2.34 -11.76 -18.97
CA LEU A 58 1.18 -11.44 -18.15
C LEU A 58 1.57 -10.42 -17.07
N ARG A 59 0.65 -9.48 -16.79
CA ARG A 59 0.82 -8.52 -15.71
C ARG A 59 1.02 -9.26 -14.38
N TYR A 60 2.12 -8.96 -13.71
CA TYR A 60 2.53 -9.66 -12.50
C TYR A 60 2.09 -8.93 -11.24
N ARG A 61 1.68 -9.70 -10.24
CA ARG A 61 1.68 -9.26 -8.85
C ARG A 61 2.14 -10.36 -7.90
N ARG A 62 2.93 -9.91 -6.91
CA ARG A 62 3.50 -10.65 -5.80
C ARG A 62 2.47 -11.49 -5.05
N ASP A 63 2.48 -12.78 -5.35
CA ASP A 63 2.23 -13.81 -4.36
C ASP A 63 3.13 -15.01 -4.61
N ASN A 64 4.03 -15.29 -3.67
CA ASN A 64 4.86 -16.49 -3.72
C ASN A 64 3.95 -17.73 -3.78
N PRO A 65 4.23 -18.80 -4.52
CA PRO A 65 3.32 -19.95 -4.55
C PRO A 65 3.27 -20.67 -3.18
N SER A 66 2.09 -20.80 -2.57
CA SER A 66 1.83 -21.77 -1.48
C SER A 66 0.39 -22.23 -1.49
N LYS A 67 0.05 -23.21 -0.64
CA LYS A 67 -1.31 -23.76 -0.53
C LYS A 67 -2.30 -22.61 -0.24
N GLY A 68 -3.25 -22.36 -1.16
CA GLY A 68 -4.22 -21.27 -1.07
C GLY A 68 -3.85 -19.96 -1.78
N ARG A 69 -2.65 -19.84 -2.36
CA ARG A 69 -2.27 -18.72 -3.23
C ARG A 69 -2.46 -19.10 -4.70
N TYR A 70 -3.45 -18.49 -5.32
CA TYR A 70 -3.85 -18.75 -6.70
C TYR A 70 -2.89 -18.06 -7.68
N ARG A 71 -2.67 -18.69 -8.84
CA ARG A 71 -1.84 -18.13 -9.92
C ARG A 71 -2.53 -17.01 -10.70
N GLU A 72 -3.84 -16.87 -10.49
CA GLU A 72 -4.71 -15.84 -11.06
C GLU A 72 -5.75 -15.48 -10.00
N PHE A 73 -5.91 -14.18 -9.73
CA PHE A 73 -6.88 -13.66 -8.78
C PHE A 73 -7.24 -12.22 -9.17
N TYR A 74 -8.40 -11.74 -8.70
CA TYR A 74 -8.84 -10.37 -8.92
C TYR A 74 -8.17 -9.41 -7.97
N GLN A 75 -7.95 -8.20 -8.46
CA GLN A 75 -7.39 -7.08 -7.74
C GLN A 75 -8.27 -5.86 -8.02
N CYS A 76 -8.51 -5.07 -6.98
CA CYS A 76 -9.36 -3.90 -7.03
C CYS A 76 -8.54 -2.68 -6.68
N ASP A 77 -8.04 -2.05 -7.73
CA ASP A 77 -7.01 -1.02 -7.63
C ASP A 77 -7.60 0.39 -7.68
N PHE A 78 -7.09 1.28 -6.82
CA PHE A 78 -7.48 2.70 -6.78
C PHE A 78 -6.22 3.57 -6.75
N ASP A 79 -6.01 4.38 -7.79
CA ASP A 79 -4.83 5.24 -7.95
C ASP A 79 -5.18 6.72 -7.92
N ILE A 80 -4.50 7.50 -7.06
CA ILE A 80 -4.56 8.97 -7.08
C ILE A 80 -3.28 9.52 -7.67
N ALA A 81 -3.30 9.99 -8.91
CA ALA A 81 -2.13 10.55 -9.62
C ALA A 81 -2.22 12.08 -9.79
N GLY A 82 -1.22 12.84 -9.33
CA GLY A 82 -1.25 14.30 -9.48
C GLY A 82 -0.31 15.08 -8.55
N SER A 83 -0.42 16.41 -8.62
CA SER A 83 0.19 17.34 -7.67
C SER A 83 -0.86 17.80 -6.66
N TYR A 84 -0.69 17.40 -5.41
CA TYR A 84 -1.63 17.65 -4.34
C TYR A 84 -0.94 18.27 -3.12
N GLU A 85 -1.73 18.72 -2.16
CA GLU A 85 -1.23 19.05 -0.83
C GLU A 85 -0.61 17.81 -0.17
N LYS A 86 0.37 18.05 0.68
CA LYS A 86 1.13 17.00 1.36
C LYS A 86 0.18 16.10 2.15
N MET A 87 0.32 14.79 1.98
CA MET A 87 -0.49 13.76 2.65
C MET A 87 -1.99 13.74 2.32
N ALA A 88 -2.49 14.62 1.45
CA ALA A 88 -3.90 14.60 1.07
C ALA A 88 -4.29 13.31 0.30
N PRO A 89 -3.52 12.83 -0.69
CA PRO A 89 -3.79 11.55 -1.34
C PRO A 89 -3.68 10.36 -0.38
N ASP A 90 -2.70 10.38 0.52
CA ASP A 90 -2.50 9.33 1.52
C ASP A 90 -3.69 9.20 2.47
N PHE A 91 -4.15 10.35 2.97
CA PHE A 91 -5.35 10.44 3.80
C PHE A 91 -6.56 9.86 3.05
N GLU A 92 -6.74 10.25 1.79
CA GLU A 92 -7.86 9.81 0.97
C GLU A 92 -7.82 8.29 0.77
N VAL A 93 -6.67 7.71 0.47
CA VAL A 93 -6.55 6.24 0.33
C VAL A 93 -6.90 5.51 1.63
N VAL A 94 -6.42 5.97 2.79
CA VAL A 94 -6.78 5.37 4.09
C VAL A 94 -8.28 5.53 4.35
N ARG A 95 -8.86 6.67 3.98
CA ARG A 95 -10.29 6.92 4.13
C ARG A 95 -11.11 5.93 3.28
N ILE A 96 -10.84 5.83 1.98
CA ILE A 96 -11.58 4.95 1.08
C ILE A 96 -11.42 3.49 1.53
N LEU A 97 -10.21 3.09 1.94
CA LEU A 97 -9.95 1.76 2.47
C LEU A 97 -10.83 1.46 3.68
N THR A 98 -10.79 2.33 4.69
CA THR A 98 -11.53 2.10 5.92
C THR A 98 -13.04 2.14 5.66
N GLU A 99 -13.53 3.00 4.75
CA GLU A 99 -14.94 3.00 4.31
C GLU A 99 -15.34 1.66 3.68
N LEU A 100 -14.47 1.10 2.88
CA LEU A 100 -14.72 -0.16 2.20
C LEU A 100 -14.73 -1.35 3.14
N LEU A 101 -13.79 -1.40 4.08
CA LEU A 101 -13.76 -2.46 5.08
C LEU A 101 -14.98 -2.40 6.01
N ASP A 102 -15.48 -1.19 6.32
CA ASP A 102 -16.74 -1.00 7.04
C ASP A 102 -17.94 -1.55 6.25
N GLU A 103 -18.05 -1.18 4.98
CA GLU A 103 -19.20 -1.53 4.13
C GLU A 103 -19.22 -3.03 3.78
N LEU A 104 -18.05 -3.64 3.60
CA LEU A 104 -17.95 -5.09 3.39
C LEU A 104 -18.39 -5.88 4.63
N ASN A 105 -18.36 -5.29 5.82
CA ASN A 105 -18.79 -5.87 7.09
C ASN A 105 -18.19 -7.27 7.34
N ILE A 106 -16.87 -7.35 7.19
CA ILE A 106 -16.08 -8.61 7.23
C ILE A 106 -15.41 -8.86 8.57
N GLY A 107 -15.76 -8.09 9.60
CA GLY A 107 -15.23 -8.18 10.97
C GLY A 107 -14.31 -7.02 11.33
N ASP A 108 -13.78 -7.06 12.56
CA ASP A 108 -12.88 -6.03 13.07
C ASP A 108 -11.56 -6.03 12.28
N PHE A 109 -11.02 -4.85 12.00
CA PHE A 109 -9.77 -4.68 11.28
C PHE A 109 -8.92 -3.56 11.87
N GLU A 110 -7.63 -3.57 11.56
CA GLU A 110 -6.68 -2.48 11.79
C GLU A 110 -5.91 -2.19 10.50
N VAL A 111 -5.66 -0.91 10.25
CA VAL A 111 -4.79 -0.44 9.18
C VAL A 111 -3.42 -0.15 9.79
N GLU A 112 -2.44 -0.98 9.48
CA GLU A 112 -1.07 -0.81 9.92
C GLU A 112 -0.30 0.11 8.98
N GLU A 113 0.33 1.15 9.52
CA GLU A 113 1.31 1.93 8.78
C GLU A 113 2.72 1.35 8.96
N LYS A 114 3.51 1.28 7.88
CA LYS A 114 4.81 0.61 7.78
C LYS A 114 5.91 1.55 7.33
N GLY A 115 7.08 1.39 7.96
CA GLY A 115 8.26 2.22 7.77
C GLY A 115 9.43 1.56 7.02
N LEU A 116 10.60 2.19 7.18
CA LEU A 116 11.81 2.19 6.35
C LEU A 116 12.50 0.83 6.09
N SER A 117 13.45 0.83 5.14
CA SER A 117 14.23 -0.32 4.67
C SER A 117 14.98 -1.11 5.76
N ALA A 118 15.32 -2.37 5.46
CA ALA A 118 16.01 -3.27 6.38
C ALA A 118 17.38 -2.73 6.88
N GLU A 119 18.13 -2.00 6.03
CA GLU A 119 19.39 -1.35 6.42
C GLU A 119 19.18 -0.23 7.46
N THR A 120 18.01 0.42 7.40
CA THR A 120 17.61 1.44 8.38
C THR A 120 17.14 0.78 9.67
N ALA A 121 16.47 -0.37 9.59
CA ALA A 121 16.00 -1.13 10.75
C ALA A 121 17.15 -1.58 11.69
N ASP A 122 18.32 -1.94 11.13
CA ASP A 122 19.49 -2.36 11.93
C ASP A 122 20.05 -1.24 12.81
N ARG A 123 19.95 0.03 12.39
CA ARG A 123 20.42 1.19 13.17
C ARG A 123 19.49 1.58 14.31
N ILE A 124 18.23 1.14 14.25
CA ILE A 124 17.13 1.66 15.09
C ILE A 124 16.36 0.52 15.79
N GLY A 125 16.94 -0.69 15.82
CA GLY A 125 16.28 -1.96 16.18
C GLY A 125 15.50 -2.02 17.50
N THR A 126 15.74 -1.08 18.44
CA THR A 126 14.91 -0.92 19.64
C THR A 126 13.52 -0.33 19.30
N PHE A 127 13.46 0.66 18.40
CA PHE A 127 12.21 1.31 17.98
C PHE A 127 11.41 0.50 16.96
N VAL A 128 12.09 -0.39 16.21
CA VAL A 128 11.45 -1.33 15.28
C VAL A 128 10.45 -2.25 16.00
N LYS A 129 10.48 -2.34 17.33
CA LYS A 129 9.48 -3.11 18.10
C LYS A 129 8.29 -2.30 18.59
N GLU A 130 8.26 -0.99 18.34
CA GLU A 130 7.17 -0.13 18.76
C GLU A 130 5.97 -0.27 17.82
N LYS A 131 4.82 -0.57 18.41
CA LYS A 131 3.52 -0.69 17.75
C LYS A 131 2.46 -0.10 18.65
N GLY A 132 1.52 0.67 18.09
CA GLY A 132 0.38 1.16 18.87
C GLY A 132 -0.37 2.33 18.24
N HIS A 133 -1.07 3.07 19.10
CA HIS A 133 -1.88 4.21 18.68
C HIS A 133 -1.01 5.28 17.98
N PRO A 134 -1.40 5.76 16.78
CA PRO A 134 -0.50 6.55 15.92
C PRO A 134 0.08 7.79 16.58
N LEU A 135 -0.74 8.60 17.26
CA LEU A 135 -0.28 9.82 17.94
C LEU A 135 0.64 9.53 19.13
N THR A 136 0.45 8.40 19.81
CA THR A 136 1.28 8.01 20.96
C THR A 136 2.66 7.60 20.49
N VAL A 137 2.72 6.76 19.45
CA VAL A 137 3.99 6.31 18.85
C VAL A 137 4.71 7.50 18.22
N LEU A 138 4.02 8.35 17.46
CA LEU A 138 4.59 9.56 16.86
C LEU A 138 5.20 10.51 17.91
N SER A 139 4.50 10.72 19.02
CA SER A 139 4.99 11.57 20.12
C SER A 139 6.27 11.03 20.74
N LYS A 140 6.40 9.70 20.89
CA LYS A 140 7.65 9.07 21.35
C LYS A 140 8.78 9.26 20.34
N LEU A 141 8.51 9.09 19.04
CA LEU A 141 9.52 9.26 17.99
C LEU A 141 9.99 10.71 17.85
N LYS A 142 9.13 11.69 18.15
CA LYS A 142 9.44 13.12 18.14
C LYS A 142 10.03 13.67 19.45
N GLN A 143 10.27 12.83 20.45
CA GLN A 143 10.88 13.29 21.71
C GLN A 143 12.32 13.75 21.45
N ASP A 144 12.75 14.87 22.07
CA ASP A 144 14.02 15.58 21.80
C ASP A 144 15.30 14.73 21.87
N SER A 145 15.25 13.53 22.45
CA SER A 145 16.38 12.58 22.53
C SER A 145 16.37 11.49 21.46
N SER A 146 15.52 11.63 20.44
CA SER A 146 15.29 10.60 19.42
C SER A 146 16.33 10.68 18.29
N PRO A 147 16.94 9.54 17.89
CA PRO A 147 17.88 9.50 16.76
C PRO A 147 17.22 9.84 15.42
N PHE A 148 15.88 9.81 15.35
CA PHE A 148 15.14 10.21 14.16
C PHE A 148 15.20 11.72 13.88
N LEU A 149 15.50 12.54 14.90
CA LEU A 149 15.62 13.98 14.74
C LEU A 149 16.99 14.43 14.18
N GLU A 150 17.97 13.51 14.10
CA GLU A 150 19.30 13.80 13.57
C GLU A 150 19.36 13.75 12.03
N ASN A 151 18.33 13.19 11.38
CA ASN A 151 18.26 13.05 9.93
C ASN A 151 17.09 13.89 9.38
N ALA A 152 17.40 14.84 8.48
CA ALA A 152 16.41 15.72 7.87
C ALA A 152 15.27 14.96 7.17
N GLY A 153 15.58 13.87 6.46
CA GLY A 153 14.56 13.04 5.80
C GLY A 153 13.65 12.31 6.79
N SER A 154 14.20 11.85 7.93
CA SER A 154 13.40 11.27 9.01
C SER A 154 12.50 12.30 9.68
N VAL A 155 13.00 13.53 9.88
CA VAL A 155 12.19 14.64 10.41
C VAL A 155 11.04 14.99 9.46
N ASP A 156 11.32 15.06 8.15
CA ASP A 156 10.30 15.32 7.14
C ASP A 156 9.23 14.22 7.13
N ALA A 157 9.63 12.95 7.18
CA ALA A 157 8.69 11.83 7.28
C ALA A 157 7.82 11.91 8.55
N LEU A 158 8.41 12.20 9.73
CA LEU A 158 7.64 12.35 10.96
C LEU A 158 6.67 13.55 10.92
N ASN A 159 7.02 14.62 10.22
CA ASN A 159 6.10 15.75 10.00
C ASN A 159 4.93 15.35 9.08
N ASP A 160 5.19 14.50 8.09
CA ASP A 160 4.16 13.99 7.19
C ASP A 160 3.18 13.09 7.90
N LEU A 161 3.68 12.17 8.72
CA LEU A 161 2.83 11.34 9.56
C LEU A 161 1.99 12.17 10.53
N GLU A 162 2.52 13.28 11.03
CA GLU A 162 1.74 14.19 11.87
C GLU A 162 0.56 14.82 11.11
N ILE A 163 0.79 15.28 9.88
CA ILE A 163 -0.28 15.84 9.02
C ILE A 163 -1.35 14.77 8.77
N LEU A 164 -0.92 13.57 8.36
CA LEU A 164 -1.79 12.44 8.09
C LEU A 164 -2.62 12.04 9.33
N PHE A 165 -1.99 11.82 10.48
CA PHE A 165 -2.69 11.39 11.69
C PHE A 165 -3.68 12.44 12.18
N LYS A 166 -3.35 13.73 12.05
CA LYS A 166 -4.30 14.82 12.35
C LYS A 166 -5.49 14.80 11.39
N ALA A 167 -5.27 14.59 10.09
CA ALA A 167 -6.35 14.48 9.12
C ALA A 167 -7.26 13.27 9.42
N LEU A 168 -6.67 12.12 9.76
CA LEU A 168 -7.39 10.91 10.15
C LEU A 168 -8.20 11.09 11.44
N ASP A 169 -7.63 11.77 12.44
CA ASP A 169 -8.30 12.11 13.70
C ASP A 169 -9.53 12.98 13.45
N ASN A 170 -9.37 14.05 12.65
CA ASN A 170 -10.48 14.94 12.26
C ASN A 170 -11.60 14.22 11.49
N SER A 171 -11.29 13.08 10.85
CA SER A 171 -12.25 12.24 10.13
C SER A 171 -12.85 11.10 10.97
N ASN A 172 -12.48 10.97 12.25
CA ASN A 172 -12.83 9.85 13.14
C ASN A 172 -12.40 8.48 12.60
N ARG A 173 -11.24 8.43 11.93
CA ARG A 173 -10.67 7.19 11.37
C ARG A 173 -9.41 6.73 12.07
N LEU A 174 -8.82 7.57 12.93
CA LEU A 174 -7.55 7.29 13.58
C LEU A 174 -7.57 6.01 14.44
N ASP A 175 -8.69 5.73 15.11
CA ASP A 175 -8.85 4.51 15.94
C ASP A 175 -8.76 3.20 15.14
N LYS A 176 -8.88 3.28 13.81
CA LYS A 176 -8.74 2.13 12.91
C LYS A 176 -7.30 1.92 12.46
N VAL A 177 -6.38 2.82 12.81
CA VAL A 177 -5.00 2.83 12.36
C VAL A 177 -4.07 2.46 13.51
N VAL A 178 -3.08 1.61 13.22
CA VAL A 178 -1.98 1.27 14.11
C VAL A 178 -0.68 1.64 13.44
N PHE A 179 0.19 2.37 14.14
CA PHE A 179 1.51 2.65 13.62
C PHE A 179 2.49 1.55 14.06
N ASP A 180 3.17 0.92 13.09
CA ASP A 180 4.04 -0.24 13.30
C ASP A 180 5.41 -0.04 12.61
N LEU A 181 6.46 0.13 13.42
CA LEU A 181 7.84 0.32 12.91
C LEU A 181 8.55 -0.99 12.56
N SER A 182 7.94 -2.15 12.78
CA SER A 182 8.61 -3.45 12.70
C SER A 182 8.87 -3.98 11.30
N LEU A 183 8.35 -3.31 10.28
CA LEU A 183 8.10 -3.95 9.02
C LEU A 183 8.61 -3.14 7.83
N ALA A 184 9.77 -3.54 7.33
CA ALA A 184 10.35 -3.09 6.08
C ALA A 184 9.90 -3.99 4.92
N ARG A 185 9.48 -3.43 3.79
CA ARG A 185 9.23 -4.24 2.58
C ARG A 185 10.45 -4.26 1.65
N GLY A 186 10.80 -5.45 1.17
CA GLY A 186 11.87 -5.66 0.18
C GLY A 186 11.42 -5.46 -1.26
N LEU A 187 10.96 -4.25 -1.64
CA LEU A 187 11.01 -3.81 -3.04
C LEU A 187 11.60 -2.40 -3.07
N ASP A 188 12.57 -2.19 -3.95
CA ASP A 188 13.41 -1.00 -3.95
C ASP A 188 12.71 0.25 -4.53
N TYR A 189 11.41 0.16 -4.87
CA TYR A 189 10.65 1.24 -5.50
C TYR A 189 9.77 2.06 -4.53
N TYR A 190 9.78 1.75 -3.23
CA TYR A 190 8.96 2.45 -2.24
C TYR A 190 9.63 3.73 -1.72
N THR A 191 8.94 4.87 -1.80
CA THR A 191 9.51 6.18 -1.40
C THR A 191 8.67 6.98 -0.41
N GLY A 192 7.55 6.43 0.10
CA GLY A 192 6.69 7.12 1.06
C GLY A 192 5.96 6.15 1.99
N VAL A 193 4.81 6.58 2.53
CA VAL A 193 4.06 5.80 3.54
C VAL A 193 3.49 4.51 2.95
N ILE A 194 3.55 3.44 3.74
CA ILE A 194 3.03 2.12 3.37
C ILE A 194 1.93 1.74 4.36
N PHE A 195 0.76 1.33 3.88
CA PHE A 195 -0.30 0.78 4.74
C PHE A 195 -0.50 -0.73 4.54
N GLU A 196 -1.10 -1.43 5.50
CA GLU A 196 -1.62 -2.80 5.35
C GLU A 196 -2.82 -3.02 6.26
N ALA A 197 -3.93 -3.55 5.74
CA ALA A 197 -5.06 -3.93 6.58
C ALA A 197 -4.89 -5.34 7.13
N VAL A 198 -5.20 -5.53 8.41
CA VAL A 198 -5.14 -6.82 9.10
C VAL A 198 -6.45 -7.05 9.83
N PHE A 199 -7.06 -8.24 9.65
CA PHE A 199 -8.28 -8.61 10.37
C PHE A 199 -7.99 -9.10 11.78
N LYS A 200 -8.80 -8.66 12.74
CA LYS A 200 -8.84 -9.17 14.10
C LYS A 200 -9.90 -10.26 14.21
N GLY A 201 -9.48 -11.52 14.41
CA GLY A 201 -10.39 -12.57 14.90
C GLY A 201 -10.54 -13.86 14.09
N GLY A 202 -9.73 -14.13 13.07
CA GLY A 202 -9.73 -15.44 12.39
C GLY A 202 -8.90 -16.49 13.14
N ALA A 203 -9.53 -17.61 13.54
CA ALA A 203 -8.79 -18.80 13.96
C ALA A 203 -7.90 -19.29 12.80
N GLN A 204 -6.59 -19.44 13.07
CA GLN A 204 -5.52 -19.75 12.10
C GLN A 204 -5.31 -18.70 11.00
N SER A 205 -4.17 -18.00 11.07
CA SER A 205 -3.33 -17.57 9.94
C SER A 205 -4.04 -17.37 8.59
N LEU A 206 -5.13 -16.60 8.55
CA LEU A 206 -5.63 -16.05 7.31
C LEU A 206 -4.59 -15.04 6.86
N HIS A 207 -4.10 -15.18 5.64
CA HIS A 207 -3.23 -14.15 5.07
C HIS A 207 -3.95 -12.81 5.20
N PRO A 208 -3.31 -11.77 5.76
CA PRO A 208 -3.96 -10.47 5.93
C PRO A 208 -4.48 -9.99 4.57
N LEU A 209 -5.59 -9.25 4.56
CA LEU A 209 -6.02 -8.55 3.37
C LEU A 209 -4.97 -7.50 3.07
N ARG A 210 -4.09 -7.79 2.12
CA ARG A 210 -2.92 -6.95 1.86
C ARG A 210 -3.29 -5.74 1.05
N VAL A 211 -3.78 -4.74 1.76
CA VAL A 211 -3.79 -3.36 1.30
C VAL A 211 -2.34 -2.89 1.26
N THR A 212 -1.93 -2.15 0.25
CA THR A 212 -0.62 -1.51 0.27
C THR A 212 -0.66 -0.21 -0.48
N MET A 213 -0.32 0.88 0.21
CA MET A 213 -0.20 2.22 -0.36
C MET A 213 1.25 2.56 -0.70
N HIS A 214 1.43 3.35 -1.77
CA HIS A 214 2.73 3.77 -2.30
C HIS A 214 2.73 5.21 -2.76
N TYR A 215 3.94 5.73 -2.98
CA TYR A 215 4.24 6.78 -3.94
C TYR A 215 4.93 6.11 -5.12
N LEU A 216 4.37 6.23 -6.32
CA LEU A 216 4.97 5.66 -7.52
C LEU A 216 5.76 6.74 -8.29
N LEU A 217 7.09 6.66 -8.29
CA LEU A 217 7.93 7.44 -9.23
C LEU A 217 7.95 6.86 -10.66
N LEU A 218 7.13 5.85 -10.97
CA LEU A 218 7.13 5.20 -12.29
C LEU A 218 6.67 6.12 -13.42
N TYR A 219 5.82 7.12 -13.15
CA TYR A 219 5.46 8.12 -14.17
C TYR A 219 6.61 9.10 -14.49
N GLY A 220 7.58 9.25 -13.58
CA GLY A 220 8.80 10.02 -13.81
C GLY A 220 9.69 9.43 -14.91
N LEU A 221 9.58 8.13 -15.18
CA LEU A 221 10.33 7.46 -16.25
C LEU A 221 9.76 7.72 -17.66
N TYR A 222 8.50 8.18 -17.76
CA TYR A 222 7.83 8.34 -19.06
C TYR A 222 7.30 9.75 -19.33
N THR A 223 6.85 10.52 -18.32
CA THR A 223 6.15 11.80 -18.56
C THR A 223 6.31 12.91 -17.49
N GLY A 224 7.05 12.69 -16.39
CA GLY A 224 7.27 13.71 -15.34
C GLY A 224 6.80 13.26 -13.95
N TRP A 225 7.13 14.04 -12.89
CA TRP A 225 6.87 13.71 -11.49
C TRP A 225 5.37 13.75 -11.16
N PHE A 226 4.79 12.62 -10.77
CA PHE A 226 3.41 12.53 -10.27
C PHE A 226 3.40 11.66 -9.00
N ASN A 227 2.67 12.09 -7.97
CA ASN A 227 2.42 11.27 -6.79
C ASN A 227 1.28 10.32 -7.12
N CYS A 228 1.49 9.01 -7.05
CA CYS A 228 0.45 7.99 -7.24
C CYS A 228 0.26 7.18 -5.96
N CYS A 229 -0.95 7.16 -5.39
CA CYS A 229 -1.31 6.33 -4.23
C CYS A 229 -2.27 5.21 -4.62
N TRP A 230 -1.88 3.96 -4.35
CA TRP A 230 -2.55 2.74 -4.80
C TRP A 230 -3.07 1.87 -3.64
N TRP A 231 -3.99 0.94 -3.88
CA TRP A 231 -4.17 -0.25 -3.03
C TRP A 231 -4.82 -1.39 -3.81
N SER A 232 -4.81 -2.64 -3.31
CA SER A 232 -5.79 -3.66 -3.73
C SER A 232 -6.39 -4.48 -2.60
N ILE A 233 -7.64 -4.89 -2.79
CA ILE A 233 -8.29 -6.00 -2.07
C ILE A 233 -8.05 -7.31 -2.81
#